data_AF-A0A951REE2-F1
#
_entry.id   AF-A0A951REE2-F1
#
_cell.length_a   1.000
_cell.length_b   1.000
_cell.length_c   1.000
_cell.angle_alpha   90.00
_cell.angle_beta   90.00
_cell.angle_gamma   90.00
#
_symmetry.space_group_name_H-M   'P 1'
#
loop_
_entity.id
_entity.type
_entity.pdbx_description
1 polymer ?
#
loop_
_entity_poly.entity_id
_entity_poly.type
_entity_poly.pdbx_seq_one_letter_code
_entity_poly.pdbx_strand_id
1 'polypeptide(L)'
;QIDESQFVRTQAILNSMSKREKQQPTIINAGRRKRIAAGSGTQVADVNRLLNQFEQMKKMMKRVNKMKLPKQALHKMNKMPWN
;
A
#
# COMPACT_ATOMS: atom_id res chain seq x y z
N GLN A 1 18.82 -9.80 -4.47
CA GLN A 1 18.94 -9.67 -3.00
C GLN A 1 17.75 -8.90 -2.50
N ILE A 2 17.05 -9.44 -1.50
CA ILE A 2 16.00 -8.69 -0.80
C ILE A 2 16.74 -7.71 0.12
N ASP A 3 16.52 -6.41 -0.08
CA ASP A 3 17.14 -5.37 0.76
C ASP A 3 16.41 -5.33 2.12
N GLU A 4 16.85 -6.17 3.05
CA GLU A 4 16.34 -6.26 4.43
C GLU A 4 16.31 -4.90 5.13
N SER A 5 17.22 -4.00 4.77
CA SER A 5 17.27 -2.65 5.34
C SER A 5 16.03 -1.81 5.01
N GLN A 6 15.44 -1.99 3.82
CA GLN A 6 14.19 -1.31 3.45
C GLN A 6 13.01 -1.84 4.24
N PHE A 7 13.01 -3.14 4.51
CA PHE A 7 11.95 -3.77 5.29
C PHE A 7 11.97 -3.27 6.72
N VAL A 8 13.15 -3.20 7.35
CA VAL A 8 13.33 -2.65 8.70
C VAL A 8 12.85 -1.19 8.77
N ARG A 9 13.26 -0.34 7.81
CA ARG A 9 12.80 1.07 7.75
C ARG A 9 11.29 1.18 7.59
N THR A 10 10.72 0.37 6.72
CA THR A 10 9.26 0.34 6.51
C THR A 10 8.54 -0.05 7.79
N GLN A 11 9.01 -1.08 8.48
CA GLN A 11 8.44 -1.53 9.74
C GLN A 11 8.54 -0.45 10.84
N ALA A 12 9.67 0.25 10.93
CA ALA A 12 9.86 1.35 11.87
C ALA A 12 8.88 2.51 11.60
N ILE A 13 8.70 2.90 10.33
CA ILE A 13 7.73 3.93 9.92
C ILE A 13 6.31 3.51 10.30
N LEU A 14 5.91 2.28 9.96
CA LEU A 14 4.60 1.75 10.29
C LEU A 14 4.39 1.70 11.81
N ASN A 15 5.38 1.26 12.58
CA ASN A 15 5.29 1.19 14.04
C ASN A 15 5.11 2.57 14.70
N SER A 16 5.59 3.64 14.05
CA SER A 16 5.46 5.02 14.52
C SER A 16 4.12 5.69 14.16
N MET A 17 3.26 5.00 13.42
CA MET A 17 1.89 5.44 13.14
C MET A 17 0.91 4.98 14.22
N SER A 18 -0.05 5.84 14.55
CA SER A 18 -1.23 5.44 15.33
C SER A 18 -2.12 4.46 14.56
N LYS A 19 -2.95 3.69 15.27
CA LYS A 19 -3.93 2.77 14.68
C LYS A 19 -4.83 3.47 13.63
N ARG A 20 -5.29 4.68 13.94
CA ARG A 20 -6.13 5.48 13.03
C ARG A 20 -5.40 5.86 11.75
N GLU A 21 -4.13 6.23 11.84
CA GLU A 21 -3.30 6.59 10.67
C GLU A 21 -3.02 5.37 9.77
N LYS A 22 -2.78 4.19 10.36
CA LYS A 22 -2.63 2.94 9.60
C LYS A 22 -3.90 2.57 8.84
N GLN A 23 -5.05 2.69 9.48
CA GLN A 23 -6.35 2.38 8.89
C GLN A 23 -6.78 3.42 7.84
N GLN A 24 -6.43 4.69 8.06
CA GLN A 24 -6.81 5.79 7.18
C GLN A 24 -5.60 6.69 6.85
N PRO A 25 -4.72 6.26 5.93
CA PRO A 25 -3.51 7.03 5.59
C PRO A 25 -3.78 8.44 5.04
N THR A 26 -5.00 8.71 4.55
CA THR A 26 -5.41 10.02 4.02
C THR A 26 -5.45 11.13 5.06
N ILE A 27 -5.48 10.81 6.36
CA ILE A 27 -5.44 11.85 7.42
C ILE A 27 -4.02 12.32 7.76
N ILE A 28 -2.99 11.67 7.17
CA ILE A 28 -1.59 11.96 7.48
C ILE A 28 -1.18 13.24 6.76
N ASN A 29 -1.31 14.37 7.47
CA ASN A 29 -0.85 15.69 7.03
C ASN A 29 0.65 15.91 7.30
N ALA A 30 1.17 17.10 6.97
CA ALA A 30 2.59 17.42 7.12
C ALA A 30 3.11 17.28 8.56
N GLY A 31 2.33 17.70 9.56
CA GLY A 31 2.70 17.55 10.97
C GLY A 31 2.81 16.09 11.40
N ARG A 32 1.85 15.25 10.99
CA ARG A 32 1.89 13.81 11.25
C ARG A 32 3.08 13.15 10.57
N ARG A 33 3.41 13.53 9.33
CA ARG A 33 4.60 13.01 8.63
C ARG A 33 5.89 13.33 9.38
N LYS A 34 6.05 14.57 9.85
CA LYS A 34 7.21 14.98 10.68
C LYS A 34 7.30 14.15 11.96
N ARG A 35 6.19 13.97 12.68
CA ARG A 35 6.14 13.16 13.91
C ARG A 35 6.48 11.69 13.65
N ILE A 36 5.93 11.08 12.59
CA ILE A 36 6.20 9.70 12.21
C ILE A 36 7.68 9.53 11.88
N ALA A 37 8.24 10.39 11.02
CA ALA A 37 9.64 10.36 10.64
C ALA A 37 10.59 10.46 11.85
N ALA A 38 10.31 11.39 12.77
CA ALA A 38 11.06 11.52 14.01
C ALA A 38 10.95 10.26 14.90
N GLY A 39 9.75 9.69 15.04
CA GLY A 39 9.51 8.49 15.84
C GLY A 39 10.14 7.21 15.25
N SER A 40 10.28 7.14 13.93
CA SER A 40 10.86 5.99 13.23
C SER A 40 12.36 6.11 12.96
N GLY A 41 12.98 7.25 13.27
CA GLY A 41 14.38 7.51 12.91
C GLY A 41 14.61 7.59 11.40
N THR A 42 13.61 8.03 10.63
CA THR A 42 13.67 8.16 9.16
C THR A 42 13.43 9.59 8.71
N GLN A 43 13.51 9.86 7.40
CA GLN A 43 13.21 11.17 6.86
C GLN A 43 11.73 11.30 6.48
N VAL A 44 11.25 12.55 6.39
CA VAL A 44 9.89 12.84 5.90
C VAL A 44 9.71 12.34 4.46
N ALA A 45 10.77 12.33 3.65
CA ALA A 45 10.76 11.79 2.30
C ALA A 45 10.47 10.27 2.28
N ASP A 46 10.99 9.52 3.24
CA ASP A 46 10.74 8.06 3.35
C ASP A 46 9.27 7.80 3.66
N VAL A 47 8.69 8.58 4.59
CA VAL A 47 7.25 8.51 4.91
C VAL A 47 6.40 8.85 3.67
N ASN A 48 6.77 9.89 2.93
CA ASN A 48 6.07 10.25 1.68
C ASN A 48 6.13 9.13 0.64
N ARG A 49 7.31 8.51 0.47
CA ARG A 49 7.49 7.40 -0.47
C ARG A 49 6.57 6.23 -0.13
N LEU A 50 6.50 5.85 1.16
CA LEU A 50 5.61 4.79 1.63
C LEU A 50 4.13 5.12 1.37
N LEU A 51 3.69 6.34 1.69
CA LEU A 51 2.31 6.77 1.47
C LEU A 51 1.95 6.80 -0.02
N ASN A 52 2.87 7.23 -0.87
CA ASN A 52 2.68 7.24 -2.32
C ASN A 52 2.57 5.83 -2.89
N GLN A 53 3.44 4.91 -2.45
CA GLN A 53 3.38 3.49 -2.84
C GLN A 53 2.04 2.87 -2.42
N PHE A 54 1.57 3.14 -1.20
CA PHE A 54 0.27 2.69 -0.73
C PHE A 54 -0.88 3.21 -1.60
N GLU A 55 -0.90 4.51 -1.92
CA GLU A 55 -1.95 5.08 -2.78
C GLU A 55 -1.90 4.56 -4.22
N GLN A 56 -0.71 4.27 -4.77
CA GLN A 56 -0.57 3.61 -6.06
C GLN A 56 -1.14 2.18 -6.03
N MET A 57 -0.78 1.38 -5.03
CA MET A 57 -1.31 0.02 -4.86
C MET A 57 -2.83 0.03 -4.67
N LYS A 58 -3.36 0.96 -3.87
CA LYS A 58 -4.81 1.15 -3.66
C LYS A 58 -5.53 1.51 -4.97
N LYS A 59 -4.94 2.38 -5.80
CA LYS A 59 -5.49 2.69 -7.13
C LYS A 59 -5.48 1.47 -8.04
N MET A 60 -4.42 0.67 -8.02
CA MET A 60 -4.32 -0.56 -8.78
C MET A 60 -5.36 -1.60 -8.33
N MET A 61 -5.47 -1.86 -7.03
CA MET A 61 -6.49 -2.74 -6.43
C MET A 61 -7.91 -2.31 -6.83
N LYS A 62 -8.21 -1.00 -6.80
CA LYS A 62 -9.50 -0.47 -7.27
C LYS A 62 -9.75 -0.74 -8.75
N ARG A 63 -8.73 -0.62 -9.61
CA ARG A 63 -8.84 -0.93 -11.04
C ARG A 63 -9.09 -2.42 -11.25
N VAL A 64 -8.37 -3.29 -10.54
CA VAL A 64 -8.58 -4.75 -10.59
C VAL A 64 -9.99 -5.11 -10.12
N ASN A 65 -10.49 -4.52 -9.04
CA ASN A 65 -11.86 -4.77 -8.56
C ASN A 65 -12.95 -4.25 -9.52
N LYS A 66 -12.68 -3.13 -10.23
CA LYS A 66 -13.57 -2.64 -11.30
C LYS A 66 -13.52 -3.54 -12.54
N MET A 67 -12.37 -4.13 -12.81
CA MET A 67 -12.17 -5.16 -13.80
C MET A 67 -12.67 -6.49 -13.25
N LYS A 68 -13.97 -6.55 -12.92
CA LYS A 68 -14.67 -7.83 -12.78
C LYS A 68 -14.33 -8.60 -14.06
N LEU A 69 -13.64 -9.74 -13.94
CA LEU A 69 -13.48 -10.65 -15.08
C LEU A 69 -14.85 -10.74 -15.74
N PRO A 70 -15.00 -10.34 -17.01
CA PRO A 70 -16.31 -10.30 -17.64
C PRO A 70 -16.95 -11.66 -17.42
N LYS A 71 -18.23 -11.72 -17.03
CA LYS A 71 -18.93 -13.03 -16.90
C LYS A 71 -18.75 -13.89 -18.15
N GLN A 72 -18.56 -13.24 -19.30
CA GLN A 72 -18.20 -13.82 -20.60
C GLN A 72 -16.80 -14.46 -20.63
N ALA A 73 -15.78 -13.85 -20.00
CA ALA A 73 -14.44 -14.41 -19.87
C ALA A 73 -14.42 -15.62 -18.92
N LEU A 74 -15.16 -15.54 -17.80
CA LEU A 74 -15.37 -16.66 -16.88
C LEU A 74 -16.13 -17.82 -17.57
N HIS A 75 -17.16 -17.50 -18.37
CA HIS A 75 -17.90 -18.49 -19.17
C HIS A 75 -17.02 -19.16 -20.25
N LYS A 76 -16.12 -18.41 -20.89
CA LYS A 76 -15.19 -18.95 -21.88
C LYS A 76 -14.16 -19.88 -21.24
N MET A 77 -13.67 -19.59 -20.04
CA MET A 77 -12.78 -20.47 -19.29
C MET A 77 -13.46 -21.78 -18.87
N ASN A 78 -14.72 -21.74 -18.45
CA ASN A 78 -15.49 -22.94 -18.08
C ASN A 78 -15.86 -23.83 -19.29
N LYS A 79 -15.67 -23.35 -20.52
CA LYS A 79 -15.89 -24.10 -21.76
C LYS A 79 -14.58 -24.58 -22.41
N MET A 80 -13.44 -24.44 -21.73
CA MET A 80 -12.17 -24.96 -22.26
C MET A 80 -12.10 -26.47 -22.11
N PRO A 81 -11.48 -27.17 -23.08
CA PRO A 81 -11.49 -28.64 -23.18
C PRO A 81 -10.65 -29.37 -22.11
N TRP A 82 -10.16 -28.65 -21.11
CA TRP A 82 -9.35 -29.19 -20.00
C TRP A 82 -10.13 -29.19 -18.66
N ASN A 83 -11.44 -28.91 -18.71
CA ASN A 83 -12.34 -28.87 -17.55
C ASN A 83 -13.30 -30.05 -17.56
#